data_AF-A0A920YH81-F1
#
_entry.id   AF-A0A920YH81-F1
#
_cell.length_a   1.000
_cell.length_b   1.000
_cell.length_c   1.000
_cell.angle_alpha   90.00
_cell.angle_beta   90.00
_cell.angle_gamma   90.00
#
_symmetry.space_group_name_H-M   'P 1'
#
loop_
_entity.id
_entity.type
_entity.pdbx_description
1 polymer ?
#
loop_
_entity_poly.entity_id
_entity_poly.type
_entity_poly.pdbx_seq_one_letter_code
_entity_poly.pdbx_strand_id
1 'polypeptide(L)'
;MIQAAVDNKEAIVAANGALATWTPPESTGRSPKDTYIVRHPQSEGTIDWDSPNNIPMEPDTFDMLFEDALKTLFRKPRLYVTDRVVGADTSYALPVQTVSDQALTALFTDNMFRPVPEDIGRSIFA
;
A
#
# COMPACT_ATOMS: atom_id res chain seq x y z
N MET A 1 7.19 15.51 -2.54
CA MET A 1 6.21 14.89 -1.62
C MET A 1 6.21 15.56 -0.24
N ILE A 2 7.37 15.75 0.42
CA ILE A 2 7.45 16.45 1.72
C ILE A 2 6.69 17.79 1.75
N GLN A 3 7.03 18.73 0.85
CA GLN A 3 6.35 20.03 0.80
C GLN A 3 4.82 19.88 0.60
N ALA A 4 4.40 18.98 -0.29
CA ALA A 4 2.99 18.73 -0.54
C ALA A 4 2.25 18.16 0.68
N ALA A 5 2.88 17.25 1.45
CA ALA A 5 2.31 16.72 2.68
C ALA A 5 2.11 17.81 3.74
N VAL A 6 3.03 18.78 3.81
CA VAL A 6 2.91 19.94 4.70
C VAL A 6 1.83 20.91 4.22
N ASP A 7 1.82 21.27 2.93
CA ASP A 7 0.84 22.18 2.33
C ASP A 7 -0.60 21.63 2.44
N ASN A 8 -0.75 20.31 2.29
CA ASN A 8 -2.02 19.58 2.44
C ASN A 8 -2.44 19.37 3.90
N LYS A 9 -1.61 19.76 4.88
CA LYS A 9 -1.84 19.55 6.32
C LYS A 9 -1.94 18.07 6.71
N GLU A 10 -1.25 17.20 5.98
CA GLU A 10 -1.17 15.76 6.28
C GLU A 10 -0.12 15.50 7.37
N ALA A 11 0.90 16.36 7.47
CA ALA A 11 1.92 16.34 8.51
C ALA A 11 2.41 17.75 8.86
N ILE A 12 3.08 17.87 10.01
CA ILE A 12 3.80 19.07 10.43
C ILE A 12 5.30 18.80 10.50
N VAL A 13 6.11 19.84 10.30
CA VAL A 13 7.57 19.73 10.47
C VAL A 13 7.91 19.91 11.95
N ALA A 14 8.49 18.89 12.56
CA ALA A 14 8.98 18.93 13.94
C ALA A 14 10.29 19.74 14.03
N ALA A 15 10.69 20.10 15.26
CA ALA A 15 11.89 20.92 15.49
C ALA A 15 13.19 20.30 14.95
N ASN A 16 13.24 18.97 14.80
CA ASN A 16 14.39 18.24 14.23
C ASN A 16 14.32 18.05 12.70
N GLY A 17 13.32 18.64 12.04
CA GLY A 17 13.11 18.51 10.59
C GLY A 17 12.35 17.25 10.16
N ALA A 18 12.01 16.34 11.07
CA ALA A 18 11.17 15.18 10.74
C ALA A 18 9.71 15.62 10.51
N LEU A 19 8.98 14.84 9.71
CA LEU A 19 7.54 15.00 9.59
C LEU A 19 6.84 14.24 10.72
N ALA A 20 5.96 14.94 11.45
CA ALA A 20 5.09 14.37 12.47
C ALA A 20 3.64 14.41 11.99
N THR A 21 2.90 13.34 12.23
CA THR A 21 1.48 13.20 11.88
C THR A 21 0.74 12.42 12.97
N TRP A 22 -0.58 12.35 12.86
CA TRP A 22 -1.44 11.51 13.68
C TRP A 22 -2.35 10.71 12.76
N THR A 23 -2.48 9.41 13.02
CA THR A 23 -3.55 8.62 12.41
C THR A 23 -4.83 8.77 13.22
N PRO A 24 -6.00 8.46 12.65
CA PRO A 24 -7.26 8.46 13.40
C PRO A 24 -7.16 7.57 14.65
N PRO A 25 -7.78 7.94 15.79
CA PRO A 25 -7.70 7.17 17.04
C PRO A 25 -8.06 5.69 16.90
N GLU A 26 -9.05 5.40 16.05
CA GLU A 26 -9.51 4.05 15.70
C GLU A 26 -8.50 3.24 14.88
N SER A 27 -7.46 3.88 14.32
CA SER A 27 -6.46 3.26 13.45
C SER A 27 -5.04 3.72 13.82
N THR A 28 -4.65 3.49 15.08
CA THR A 28 -3.28 3.73 15.59
C THR A 28 -2.37 2.49 15.47
N GLY A 29 -2.90 1.39 14.93
CA GLY A 29 -2.18 0.14 14.71
C GLY A 29 -2.83 -0.69 13.61
N ARG A 30 -2.39 -1.94 13.48
CA ARG A 30 -2.99 -2.88 12.51
C ARG A 30 -4.40 -3.28 12.95
N SER A 31 -5.25 -3.57 11.97
CA SER A 31 -6.58 -4.16 12.17
C SER A 31 -6.64 -5.58 11.58
N PRO A 32 -6.12 -6.61 12.28
CA PRO A 32 -6.10 -7.99 11.74
C PRO A 32 -7.49 -8.54 11.41
N LYS A 33 -8.51 -8.10 12.13
CA LYS A 33 -9.91 -8.50 11.91
C LYS A 33 -10.51 -7.95 10.62
N ASP A 34 -9.87 -6.94 10.04
CA ASP A 34 -10.28 -6.30 8.78
C ASP A 34 -9.31 -6.66 7.63
N THR A 35 -8.47 -7.68 7.82
CA THR A 35 -7.56 -8.18 6.79
C THR A 35 -8.16 -9.42 6.14
N TYR A 36 -8.48 -9.32 4.86
CA TYR A 36 -9.13 -10.37 4.09
C TYR A 36 -8.25 -10.83 2.93
N ILE A 37 -8.40 -12.10 2.54
CA ILE A 37 -7.72 -12.70 1.40
C ILE A 37 -8.79 -13.24 0.45
N VAL A 38 -8.71 -12.86 -0.82
CA VAL A 38 -9.63 -13.36 -1.83
C VAL A 38 -9.43 -14.86 -2.02
N ARG A 39 -10.50 -15.62 -1.91
CA ARG A 39 -10.46 -17.08 -2.05
C ARG A 39 -10.53 -17.47 -3.53
N HIS A 40 -9.38 -17.37 -4.20
CA HIS A 40 -9.25 -17.82 -5.59
C HIS A 40 -8.94 -19.32 -5.69
N PRO A 41 -9.54 -20.06 -6.64
CA PRO A 41 -9.25 -21.47 -6.84
C PRO A 41 -7.76 -21.78 -7.09
N GLN A 42 -7.00 -20.85 -7.70
CA GLN A 42 -5.58 -21.07 -7.98
C GLN A 42 -4.70 -21.01 -6.72
N SER A 43 -5.10 -20.28 -5.68
CA SER A 43 -4.29 -20.05 -4.47
C SER A 43 -4.87 -20.70 -3.22
N GLU A 44 -6.15 -21.10 -3.21
CA GLU A 44 -6.82 -21.58 -2.00
C GLU A 44 -6.16 -22.83 -1.40
N GLY A 45 -5.53 -23.68 -2.22
CA GLY A 45 -4.81 -24.86 -1.74
C GLY A 45 -3.46 -24.57 -1.07
N THR A 46 -2.98 -23.33 -1.14
CA THR A 46 -1.68 -22.89 -0.59
C THR A 46 -1.80 -21.91 0.58
N ILE A 47 -3.03 -21.49 0.91
CA ILE A 47 -3.31 -20.56 2.01
C ILE A 47 -3.70 -21.36 3.25
N ASP A 48 -3.14 -21.00 4.40
CA ASP A 48 -3.53 -21.55 5.70
C ASP A 48 -4.84 -20.92 6.19
N TRP A 49 -5.97 -21.54 5.85
CA TRP A 49 -7.31 -21.04 6.24
C TRP A 49 -7.69 -21.32 7.70
N ASP A 50 -6.92 -22.14 8.43
CA ASP A 50 -7.16 -22.39 9.86
C ASP A 50 -6.65 -21.23 10.73
N SER A 51 -5.78 -20.38 10.18
CA SER A 51 -5.31 -19.15 10.83
C SER A 51 -6.46 -18.17 11.07
N PRO A 52 -6.62 -17.64 12.30
CA PRO A 52 -7.67 -16.67 12.62
C PRO A 52 -7.49 -15.32 11.92
N ASN A 53 -6.36 -15.09 11.26
CA ASN A 53 -6.07 -13.84 10.52
C ASN A 53 -6.21 -14.00 9.01
N ASN A 54 -6.44 -15.20 8.49
CA ASN A 54 -6.61 -15.45 7.06
C ASN A 54 -8.10 -15.55 6.74
N ILE A 55 -8.79 -14.41 6.77
CA ILE A 55 -10.25 -14.35 6.61
C ILE A 55 -10.59 -14.42 5.12
N PRO A 56 -11.34 -15.43 4.64
CA PRO A 56 -11.66 -15.56 3.23
C PRO A 56 -12.65 -14.47 2.79
N MET A 57 -12.46 -13.97 1.57
CA MET A 57 -13.37 -13.07 0.87
C MET A 57 -13.72 -13.65 -0.49
N GLU A 58 -15.00 -13.57 -0.86
CA GLU A 58 -15.45 -13.98 -2.19
C GLU A 58 -14.94 -13.00 -3.26
N PRO A 59 -14.53 -13.48 -4.44
CA PRO A 59 -14.04 -12.63 -5.54
C PRO A 59 -14.97 -11.46 -5.87
N ASP A 60 -16.28 -11.71 -6.00
CA ASP A 60 -17.27 -10.67 -6.32
C ASP A 60 -17.32 -9.55 -5.26
N THR A 61 -17.04 -9.89 -3.99
CA THR A 61 -16.98 -8.88 -2.92
C THR A 61 -15.75 -8.01 -3.07
N PHE A 62 -14.61 -8.59 -3.43
CA PHE A 62 -13.40 -7.82 -3.73
C PHE A 62 -13.59 -6.91 -4.94
N ASP A 63 -14.20 -7.42 -6.02
CA ASP A 63 -14.46 -6.62 -7.23
C ASP A 63 -15.29 -5.37 -6.91
N MET A 64 -16.35 -5.52 -6.10
CA MET A 64 -17.14 -4.40 -5.61
C MET A 64 -16.30 -3.38 -4.82
N LEU A 65 -15.46 -3.85 -3.88
CA LEU A 65 -14.59 -2.97 -3.07
C LEU A 65 -13.54 -2.27 -3.92
N PHE A 66 -12.97 -2.97 -4.90
CA PHE A 66 -11.97 -2.44 -5.80
C PHE A 66 -12.56 -1.36 -6.71
N GLU A 67 -13.75 -1.57 -7.26
CA GLU A 67 -14.48 -0.54 -7.99
C GLU A 67 -14.72 0.72 -7.15
N ASP A 68 -15.13 0.56 -5.89
CA ASP A 68 -15.37 1.69 -5.00
C ASP A 68 -14.09 2.44 -4.65
N ALA A 69 -12.97 1.73 -4.47
CA ALA A 69 -11.65 2.34 -4.31
C ALA A 69 -11.26 3.16 -5.56
N LEU A 70 -11.44 2.60 -6.76
CA LEU A 70 -11.17 3.30 -8.02
C LEU A 70 -12.07 4.54 -8.16
N LYS A 71 -13.39 4.42 -7.96
CA LYS A 71 -14.33 5.54 -8.01
C LYS A 71 -13.95 6.64 -7.02
N THR A 72 -13.46 6.27 -5.83
CA THR A 72 -12.98 7.20 -4.82
C THR A 72 -11.76 7.96 -5.30
N LEU A 73 -10.75 7.27 -5.85
CA LEU A 73 -9.53 7.89 -6.39
C LEU A 73 -9.81 8.77 -7.61
N PHE A 74 -10.70 8.35 -8.53
CA PHE A 74 -11.06 9.13 -9.72
C PHE A 74 -11.67 10.50 -9.42
N ARG A 75 -12.28 10.67 -8.24
CA ARG A 75 -12.88 11.95 -7.82
C ARG A 75 -11.86 12.91 -7.21
N LYS A 76 -10.61 12.49 -7.03
CA LYS A 76 -9.59 13.29 -6.36
C LYS A 76 -8.94 14.24 -7.36
N PRO A 77 -8.65 15.50 -6.96
CA PRO A 77 -8.05 16.49 -7.84
C PRO A 77 -6.58 16.18 -8.17
N ARG A 78 -5.95 15.29 -7.40
CA ARG A 78 -4.56 14.88 -7.54
C ARG A 78 -4.38 13.47 -7.02
N LEU A 79 -3.53 12.72 -7.72
CA LEU A 79 -3.01 11.44 -7.29
C LEU A 79 -1.49 11.51 -7.20
N TYR A 80 -0.94 10.74 -6.29
CA TYR A 80 0.48 10.48 -6.11
C TYR A 80 0.73 9.01 -6.43
N VAL A 81 1.70 8.76 -7.30
CA VAL A 81 2.08 7.41 -7.73
C VAL A 81 3.54 7.19 -7.36
N THR A 82 3.84 6.07 -6.71
CA THR A 82 5.21 5.66 -6.42
C THR A 82 5.46 4.25 -6.91
N ASP A 83 6.49 4.10 -7.74
CA ASP A 83 6.99 2.80 -8.19
C ASP A 83 8.20 2.42 -7.33
N ARG A 84 8.09 1.30 -6.63
CA ARG A 84 9.08 0.80 -5.68
C ARG A 84 9.18 -0.72 -5.77
N VAL A 85 10.09 -1.33 -5.00
CA VAL A 85 10.19 -2.78 -4.88
C VAL A 85 10.24 -3.25 -3.43
N VAL A 86 9.72 -4.46 -3.22
CA VAL A 86 9.86 -5.22 -1.97
C VAL A 86 10.88 -6.33 -2.20
N GLY A 87 11.90 -6.40 -1.35
CA GLY A 87 13.02 -7.34 -1.49
C GLY A 87 14.31 -6.65 -1.97
N ALA A 88 15.45 -7.07 -1.42
CA ALA A 88 16.75 -6.48 -1.73
C ALA A 88 17.52 -7.22 -2.83
N ASP A 89 17.30 -8.53 -2.97
CA ASP A 89 17.83 -9.32 -4.07
C ASP A 89 17.00 -9.06 -5.32
N THR A 90 17.64 -8.58 -6.38
CA THR A 90 16.97 -8.19 -7.63
C THR A 90 16.34 -9.39 -8.34
N SER A 91 16.82 -10.62 -8.08
CA SER A 91 16.25 -11.86 -8.61
C SER A 91 14.88 -12.23 -8.00
N TYR A 92 14.54 -11.64 -6.85
CA TYR A 92 13.31 -11.88 -6.10
C TYR A 92 12.57 -10.59 -5.73
N ALA A 93 12.99 -9.44 -6.27
CA ALA A 93 12.38 -8.16 -5.96
C ALA A 93 10.98 -8.07 -6.59
N LEU A 94 9.94 -7.84 -5.79
CA LEU A 94 8.57 -7.67 -6.26
C LEU A 94 8.32 -6.19 -6.63
N PRO A 95 8.04 -5.85 -7.90
CA PRO A 95 7.61 -4.51 -8.27
C PRO A 95 6.25 -4.19 -7.65
N VAL A 96 6.15 -3.01 -7.04
CA VAL A 96 4.91 -2.51 -6.43
C VAL A 96 4.70 -1.07 -6.85
N GLN A 97 3.53 -0.81 -7.43
CA GLN A 97 3.03 0.53 -7.67
C GLN A 97 2.02 0.88 -6.58
N THR A 98 2.25 1.97 -5.87
CA THR A 98 1.28 2.54 -4.93
C THR A 98 0.64 3.76 -5.55
N VAL A 99 -0.70 3.81 -5.53
CA VAL A 99 -1.50 4.96 -5.97
C VAL A 99 -2.28 5.48 -4.77
N SER A 100 -2.12 6.76 -4.45
CA SER A 100 -2.79 7.40 -3.31
C SER A 100 -3.18 8.84 -3.64
N ASP A 101 -4.24 9.36 -3.02
CA ASP A 101 -4.60 10.78 -3.05
C ASP A 101 -3.89 11.61 -1.97
N GLN A 102 -3.08 10.98 -1.12
CA GLN A 102 -2.34 11.62 -0.03
C GLN A 102 -0.83 11.63 -0.31
N ALA A 103 -0.20 12.80 -0.14
CA ALA A 103 1.23 12.96 -0.36
C ALA A 103 2.07 12.22 0.69
N LEU A 104 1.59 12.17 1.93
CA LEU A 104 2.24 11.53 3.06
C LEU A 104 2.27 10.01 2.91
N THR A 105 1.18 9.41 2.40
CA THR A 105 1.12 7.98 2.11
C THR A 105 2.11 7.61 1.01
N ALA A 106 2.18 8.41 -0.06
CA ALA A 106 3.20 8.24 -1.10
C ALA A 106 4.63 8.44 -0.57
N LEU A 107 4.85 9.40 0.34
CA LEU A 107 6.16 9.58 0.98
C LEU A 107 6.51 8.42 1.91
N PHE A 108 5.53 7.83 2.60
CA PHE A 108 5.73 6.66 3.42
C PHE A 108 6.20 5.46 2.59
N THR A 109 5.57 5.20 1.43
CA THR A 109 6.02 4.14 0.52
C THR A 109 7.41 4.42 -0.06
N ASP A 110 7.71 5.69 -0.34
CA ASP A 110 9.03 6.14 -0.78
C ASP A 110 10.14 5.80 0.24
N ASN A 111 9.85 5.99 1.53
CA ASN A 111 10.77 5.72 2.62
C ASN A 111 10.90 4.22 2.94
N MET A 112 9.79 3.49 2.93
CA MET A 112 9.74 2.11 3.41
C MET A 112 10.19 1.09 2.36
N PHE A 113 10.01 1.39 1.07
CA PHE A 113 10.31 0.47 -0.02
C PHE A 113 11.53 0.92 -0.83
N ARG A 114 12.18 -0.07 -1.46
CA ARG A 114 13.44 0.17 -2.17
C ARG A 114 13.19 0.81 -3.54
N PRO A 115 14.15 1.59 -4.07
CA PRO A 115 14.12 2.02 -5.46
C PRO A 115 14.07 0.81 -6.40
N VAL A 116 13.42 0.97 -7.55
CA VAL A 116 13.42 -0.05 -8.60
C VAL A 116 14.85 -0.23 -9.13
N PRO A 117 15.44 -1.43 -9.06
CA PRO A 117 16.78 -1.68 -9.58
C PRO A 117 16.76 -1.66 -11.12
N GLU A 118 17.88 -1.26 -11.73
CA GLU A 118 17.99 -1.20 -13.20
C GLU A 118 17.81 -2.58 -13.85
N ASP A 119 18.18 -3.65 -13.16
CA ASP A 119 18.05 -5.04 -13.63
C ASP A 119 16.79 -5.76 -13.11
N ILE A 120 15.74 -5.01 -12.75
CA ILE A 120 14.48 -5.59 -12.22
C ILE A 120 13.88 -6.68 -13.10
N GLY A 121 14.08 -6.63 -14.42
CA GLY A 121 13.62 -7.67 -15.36
C GLY A 121 14.23 -9.06 -15.14
N ARG A 122 15.18 -9.22 -14.23
CA ARG A 122 15.69 -10.52 -13.76
C ARG A 122 14.83 -11.15 -12.67
N SER A 123 13.97 -10.36 -12.02
CA SER A 123 13.12 -10.86 -10.95
C SER A 123 12.13 -11.87 -11.48
N ILE A 124 11.89 -12.92 -10.71
CA ILE A 124 10.80 -13.87 -11.00
C ILE A 124 9.39 -13.23 -10.89
N PHE A 125 9.31 -11.99 -10.40
CA PHE A 125 8.08 -11.21 -10.24
C PHE A 125 7.97 -10.00 -11.18
N ALA A 126 8.95 -9.77 -12.07
CA ALA A 126 8.97 -8.63 -12.98
C ALA A 126 8.29 -8.91 -14.33
#